data_AF-A0A7W6GU40-F1
#
_entry.id   AF-A0A7W6GU40-F1
#
_cell.length_a   1.000
_cell.length_b   1.000
_cell.length_c   1.000
_cell.angle_alpha   90.00
_cell.angle_beta   90.00
_cell.angle_gamma   90.00
#
_symmetry.space_group_name_H-M   'P 1'
#
loop_
_entity.id
_entity.type
_entity.pdbx_description
1 polymer ?
#
loop_
_entity_poly.entity_id
_entity_poly.type
_entity_poly.pdbx_seq_one_letter_code
_entity_poly.pdbx_strand_id
1 'polypeptide(L)'
;MAKGKSMKNVAQLRGYKAKPVTRGETAQAKALPFPDLSLVFKIGMVLLLATLLVGCGGQSSGGQGPRFDGQTFRGSAKPVQGDRAEFVATARQPSKSITGATQAAAYQGKQYCINTFGTSDIDWIVGPDTPTSQLPVSESSLTLTGRCRDR
;
A
#
# COMPACT_ATOMS: atom_id res chain seq x y z
N MET A 1 30.10 -12.14 23.63
CA MET A 1 31.15 -12.44 22.63
C MET A 1 30.59 -12.16 21.24
N ALA A 2 31.23 -11.26 20.50
CA ALA A 2 30.81 -10.78 19.18
C ALA A 2 31.51 -11.56 18.06
N LYS A 3 30.80 -11.81 16.95
CA LYS A 3 31.28 -12.05 15.57
C LYS A 3 30.06 -12.45 14.73
N GLY A 4 29.83 -12.01 13.51
CA GLY A 4 30.63 -11.25 12.56
C GLY A 4 29.92 -11.37 11.20
N LYS A 5 29.77 -10.24 10.53
CA LYS A 5 29.06 -9.98 9.27
C LYS A 5 29.66 -10.79 8.12
N SER A 6 28.86 -11.57 7.36
CA SER A 6 29.32 -12.22 6.11
C SER A 6 28.64 -11.57 4.90
N MET A 7 29.35 -10.59 4.35
CA MET A 7 29.12 -9.99 3.04
C MET A 7 29.47 -11.03 1.98
N LYS A 8 28.49 -11.48 1.17
CA LYS A 8 28.75 -12.36 0.03
C LYS A 8 28.63 -11.57 -1.28
N ASN A 9 29.74 -11.54 -1.99
CA ASN A 9 29.89 -11.44 -3.44
C ASN A 9 29.55 -10.11 -4.14
N VAL A 10 30.50 -9.18 -4.01
CA VAL A 10 30.79 -8.13 -5.02
C VAL A 10 31.79 -8.73 -6.03
N ALA A 11 31.34 -9.70 -6.82
CA ALA A 11 32.20 -10.44 -7.74
C ALA A 11 31.65 -10.45 -9.16
N GLN A 12 31.21 -9.31 -9.70
CA GLN A 12 30.88 -9.27 -11.13
C GLN A 12 30.91 -7.87 -11.75
N LEU A 13 32.05 -7.18 -11.75
CA LEU A 13 32.34 -6.12 -12.71
C LEU A 13 33.84 -6.12 -13.08
N ARG A 14 34.34 -7.26 -13.57
CA ARG A 14 35.60 -7.32 -14.34
C ARG A 14 35.26 -7.02 -15.79
N GLY A 15 35.62 -5.85 -16.33
CA GLY A 15 35.47 -5.64 -17.77
C GLY A 15 35.61 -4.22 -18.32
N TYR A 16 35.56 -3.16 -17.50
CA TYR A 16 35.75 -1.81 -18.04
C TYR A 16 37.24 -1.46 -18.15
N LYS A 17 37.81 -1.67 -19.35
CA LYS A 17 39.13 -1.16 -19.72
C LYS A 17 39.11 0.37 -19.77
N ALA A 18 39.87 1.00 -18.86
CA ALA A 18 40.21 2.41 -18.96
C ALA A 18 41.16 2.63 -20.15
N LYS A 19 40.77 3.47 -21.11
CA LYS A 19 41.68 4.01 -22.13
C LYS A 19 42.38 5.26 -21.55
N PRO A 20 43.72 5.34 -21.56
CA PRO A 20 44.42 6.56 -21.19
C PRO A 20 44.31 7.59 -22.32
N VAL A 21 43.66 8.72 -22.06
CA VAL A 21 43.73 9.90 -22.95
C VAL A 21 44.98 10.68 -22.57
N THR A 22 45.95 10.63 -23.48
CA THR A 22 47.25 11.29 -23.44
C THR A 22 47.13 12.80 -23.48
N ARG A 23 47.99 13.44 -22.68
CA ARG A 23 48.18 14.87 -22.50
C ARG A 23 48.94 15.47 -23.69
N GLY A 24 48.44 16.58 -24.22
CA GLY A 24 49.24 17.55 -24.98
C GLY A 24 48.60 17.99 -26.28
N GLU A 25 47.87 19.10 -26.25
CA GLU A 25 48.08 20.17 -27.23
C GLU A 25 47.44 21.47 -26.74
N THR A 26 48.28 22.46 -26.51
CA THR A 26 47.91 23.87 -26.33
C THR A 26 47.36 24.37 -27.65
N ALA A 27 46.05 24.60 -27.74
CA ALA A 27 45.46 25.32 -28.86
C ALA A 27 44.29 26.19 -28.39
N GLN A 28 44.63 27.46 -28.20
CA GLN A 28 43.82 28.62 -28.54
C GLN A 28 42.54 28.85 -27.74
N ALA A 29 42.70 29.77 -26.79
CA ALA A 29 41.67 30.71 -26.36
C ALA A 29 40.88 31.22 -27.57
N LYS A 30 39.67 30.70 -27.74
CA LYS A 30 38.60 31.37 -28.47
C LYS A 30 37.48 31.60 -27.47
N ALA A 31 37.22 32.88 -27.23
CA ALA A 31 36.23 33.39 -26.29
C ALA A 31 34.95 32.55 -26.31
N LEU A 32 34.72 31.78 -25.25
CA LEU A 32 33.38 31.30 -24.95
C LEU A 32 32.62 32.53 -24.42
N PRO A 33 31.48 32.90 -25.01
CA PRO A 33 30.69 34.01 -24.51
C PRO A 33 30.26 33.65 -23.09
N PHE A 34 30.68 34.45 -22.10
CA PHE A 34 30.14 34.36 -20.76
C PHE A 34 28.61 34.35 -20.88
N PRO A 35 27.91 33.28 -20.46
CA PRO A 35 26.47 33.25 -20.59
C PRO A 35 25.92 34.38 -19.72
N ASP A 36 25.10 35.23 -20.34
CA ASP A 36 24.44 36.36 -19.70
C ASP A 36 23.85 35.93 -18.34
N LEU A 37 24.23 36.61 -17.27
CA LEU A 37 23.84 36.27 -15.90
C LEU A 37 22.30 36.19 -15.77
N SER A 38 21.57 36.93 -16.61
CA SER A 38 20.11 36.90 -16.69
C SER A 38 19.57 35.58 -17.27
N LEU A 39 20.28 34.93 -18.19
CA LEU A 39 19.91 33.65 -18.78
C LEU A 39 20.16 32.51 -17.79
N VAL A 40 21.27 32.56 -17.05
CA VAL A 40 21.60 31.59 -15.99
C VAL A 40 20.56 31.64 -14.87
N PHE A 41 20.09 32.83 -14.49
CA PHE A 41 19.05 33.00 -13.48
C PHE A 41 17.68 32.46 -13.94
N LYS A 42 17.31 32.67 -15.20
CA LYS A 42 16.06 32.15 -15.79
C LYS A 42 16.08 30.62 -15.91
N ILE A 43 17.18 30.04 -16.40
CA ILE A 43 17.34 28.58 -16.51
C ILE A 43 17.37 27.95 -15.12
N GLY A 44 18.08 28.58 -14.16
CA GLY A 44 18.13 28.13 -12.77
C GLY A 44 16.77 28.11 -12.10
N MET A 45 15.95 29.16 -12.29
CA MET A 45 14.60 29.23 -11.72
C MET A 45 13.66 28.19 -12.32
N VAL A 46 13.72 27.94 -13.63
CA VAL A 46 12.90 26.91 -14.30
C VAL A 46 13.27 25.50 -13.82
N LEU A 47 14.56 25.22 -13.60
CA LEU A 47 15.02 23.95 -13.00
C LEU A 47 14.58 23.79 -11.55
N LEU A 48 14.48 24.89 -10.78
CA LEU A 48 14.07 24.86 -9.38
C LEU A 48 12.56 24.66 -9.20
N LEU A 49 11.73 25.11 -10.15
CA LEU A 49 10.29 24.83 -10.16
C LEU A 49 9.94 23.40 -10.58
N ALA A 50 10.75 22.76 -11.42
CA ALA A 50 10.46 21.44 -11.97
C ALA A 50 10.57 20.29 -10.94
N THR A 51 11.23 20.49 -9.79
CA THR A 51 11.42 19.45 -8.77
C THR A 51 10.28 19.36 -7.75
N LEU A 52 9.32 20.29 -7.75
CA LEU A 52 8.20 20.32 -6.80
C LEU A 52 7.15 19.22 -7.05
N LEU A 53 7.21 18.50 -8.19
CA LEU A 53 6.26 17.42 -8.51
C LEU A 53 6.72 16.02 -8.06
N VAL A 54 7.91 15.87 -7.45
CA VAL A 54 8.42 14.58 -6.95
C VAL A 54 7.87 14.27 -5.55
N GLY A 55 6.55 14.35 -5.39
CA GLY A 55 5.90 14.23 -4.07
C GLY A 55 4.58 13.46 -4.02
N CYS A 56 4.08 12.94 -5.14
CA CYS A 56 2.85 12.13 -5.16
C CYS A 56 3.17 10.71 -5.62
N GLY A 57 4.05 10.03 -4.89
CA GLY A 57 4.47 8.66 -5.16
C GLY A 57 4.18 7.77 -3.96
N GLY A 58 2.93 7.35 -3.81
CA GLY A 58 2.43 6.25 -3.00
C GLY A 58 3.26 5.87 -1.76
N GLN A 59 2.86 6.37 -0.59
CA GLN A 59 3.10 5.66 0.66
C GLN A 59 2.34 4.32 0.58
N SER A 60 3.01 3.31 0.00
CA SER A 60 2.62 1.91 0.17
C SER A 60 2.63 1.64 1.67
N SER A 61 1.45 1.75 2.25
CA SER A 61 1.19 1.44 3.64
C SER A 61 1.29 -0.07 3.75
N GLY A 62 2.50 -0.56 4.03
CA GLY A 62 2.77 -1.98 4.17
C GLY A 62 1.79 -2.64 5.14
N GLY A 63 0.94 -3.52 4.60
CA GLY A 63 0.22 -4.57 5.32
C GLY A 63 -0.81 -4.16 6.37
N GLN A 64 -1.12 -2.88 6.53
CA GLN A 64 -2.10 -2.42 7.51
C GLN A 64 -3.42 -2.11 6.80
N GLY A 65 -4.37 -3.04 6.88
CA GLY A 65 -5.75 -2.83 6.41
C GLY A 65 -6.41 -1.62 7.10
N PRO A 66 -7.66 -1.28 6.69
CA PRO A 66 -8.37 -0.14 7.26
C PRO A 66 -8.44 -0.21 8.79
N ARG A 67 -8.25 0.95 9.41
CA ARG A 67 -8.38 1.11 10.86
C ARG A 67 -9.82 1.42 11.20
N PHE A 68 -10.36 0.71 12.18
CA PHE A 68 -11.70 0.94 12.73
C PHE A 68 -11.52 1.29 14.20
N ASP A 69 -12.13 2.38 14.65
CA ASP A 69 -11.99 2.85 16.04
C ASP A 69 -10.51 3.03 16.49
N GLY A 70 -9.64 3.47 15.56
CA GLY A 70 -8.20 3.61 15.77
C GLY A 70 -7.39 2.30 15.79
N GLN A 71 -8.06 1.14 15.81
CA GLN A 71 -7.46 -0.18 15.87
C GLN A 71 -7.44 -0.86 14.49
N THR A 72 -6.43 -1.71 14.25
CA THR A 72 -6.42 -2.59 13.08
C THR A 72 -7.03 -3.94 13.42
N PHE A 73 -8.00 -4.36 12.61
CA PHE A 73 -8.65 -5.65 12.75
C PHE A 73 -8.21 -6.57 11.62
N ARG A 74 -7.79 -7.78 12.00
CA ARG A 74 -7.57 -8.85 11.02
C ARG A 74 -8.89 -9.57 10.84
N GLY A 75 -9.37 -9.59 9.60
CA GLY A 75 -10.59 -10.30 9.25
C GLY A 75 -10.43 -11.08 7.96
N SER A 76 -11.38 -11.96 7.70
CA SER A 76 -11.46 -12.75 6.48
C SER A 76 -12.92 -13.03 6.16
N ALA A 77 -13.29 -12.96 4.89
CA ALA A 77 -14.57 -13.41 4.41
C ALA A 77 -14.40 -14.70 3.61
N LYS A 78 -15.27 -15.68 3.86
CA LYS A 78 -15.27 -16.97 3.16
C LYS A 78 -16.68 -17.30 2.65
N PRO A 79 -16.81 -17.89 1.46
CA PRO A 79 -18.08 -18.43 1.01
C PRO A 79 -18.55 -19.59 1.89
N VAL A 80 -19.86 -19.78 1.96
CA VAL A 80 -20.47 -21.00 2.46
C VAL A 80 -20.33 -22.10 1.40
N GLN A 81 -20.16 -23.34 1.84
CA GLN A 81 -20.02 -24.47 0.93
C GLN A 81 -21.35 -24.72 0.20
N GLY A 82 -21.34 -24.68 -1.13
CA GLY A 82 -22.52 -24.87 -1.97
C GLY A 82 -23.07 -23.58 -2.57
N ASP A 83 -22.96 -22.46 -1.86
CA ASP A 83 -23.44 -21.16 -2.30
C ASP A 83 -22.36 -20.08 -2.18
N ARG A 84 -21.80 -19.67 -3.32
CA ARG A 84 -20.79 -18.59 -3.36
C ARG A 84 -21.38 -17.22 -3.03
N ALA A 85 -22.68 -17.06 -3.25
CA ALA A 85 -23.39 -15.83 -2.90
C ALA A 85 -23.49 -15.66 -1.38
N GLU A 86 -23.56 -16.76 -0.63
CA GLU A 86 -23.59 -16.72 0.83
C GLU A 86 -22.17 -16.74 1.40
N PHE A 87 -21.91 -15.88 2.37
CA PHE A 87 -20.58 -15.74 2.96
C PHE A 87 -20.65 -15.54 4.47
N VAL A 88 -19.53 -15.90 5.11
CA VAL A 88 -19.26 -15.65 6.52
C VAL A 88 -18.05 -14.73 6.62
N ALA A 89 -18.27 -13.51 7.09
CA ALA A 89 -17.23 -12.53 7.36
C ALA A 89 -16.82 -12.60 8.84
N THR A 90 -15.54 -12.82 9.10
CA THR A 90 -15.00 -12.93 10.46
C THR A 90 -14.06 -11.76 10.74
N ALA A 91 -14.21 -11.13 11.91
CA ALA A 91 -13.22 -10.21 12.48
C ALA A 91 -12.61 -10.82 13.75
N ARG A 92 -11.28 -10.75 13.88
CA ARG A 92 -10.55 -11.24 15.05
C ARG A 92 -10.45 -10.17 16.14
N GLN A 93 -10.39 -10.60 17.39
CA GLN A 93 -10.18 -9.75 18.58
C GLN A 93 -11.28 -8.69 18.79
N PRO A 94 -12.56 -9.09 18.90
CA PRO A 94 -13.66 -8.15 19.16
C PRO A 94 -13.50 -7.41 20.49
N SER A 95 -12.76 -7.97 21.46
CA SER A 95 -12.51 -7.38 22.78
C SER A 95 -11.78 -6.03 22.75
N LYS A 96 -11.12 -5.66 21.63
CA LYS A 96 -10.50 -4.34 21.48
C LYS A 96 -11.55 -3.23 21.33
N SER A 97 -12.56 -3.48 20.52
CA SER A 97 -13.70 -2.61 20.28
C SER A 97 -14.73 -3.41 19.49
N ILE A 98 -15.90 -3.64 20.10
CA ILE A 98 -16.94 -4.45 19.46
C ILE A 98 -17.50 -3.72 18.24
N THR A 99 -17.67 -2.39 18.35
CA THR A 99 -18.10 -1.54 17.24
C THR A 99 -17.09 -1.58 16.09
N GLY A 100 -15.79 -1.42 16.40
CA GLY A 100 -14.73 -1.50 15.39
C GLY A 100 -14.63 -2.87 14.73
N ALA A 101 -14.79 -3.95 15.49
CA ALA A 101 -14.79 -5.32 14.96
C ALA A 101 -15.99 -5.60 14.07
N THR A 102 -17.17 -5.09 14.42
CA THR A 102 -18.40 -5.20 13.62
C THR A 102 -18.24 -4.48 12.28
N GLN A 103 -17.73 -3.25 12.30
CA GLN A 103 -17.43 -2.50 11.08
C GLN A 103 -16.36 -3.18 10.22
N ALA A 104 -15.32 -3.74 10.86
CA ALA A 104 -14.29 -4.49 10.16
C ALA A 104 -14.84 -5.75 9.49
N ALA A 105 -15.69 -6.51 10.17
CA ALA A 105 -16.34 -7.69 9.59
C ALA A 105 -17.25 -7.30 8.42
N ALA A 106 -18.05 -6.23 8.57
CA ALA A 106 -18.90 -5.72 7.49
C ALA A 106 -18.08 -5.27 6.28
N TYR A 107 -16.94 -4.60 6.50
CA TYR A 107 -16.01 -4.24 5.44
C TYR A 107 -15.49 -5.46 4.69
N GLN A 108 -15.08 -6.52 5.39
CA GLN A 108 -14.63 -7.77 4.75
C GLN A 108 -15.73 -8.43 3.91
N GLY A 109 -16.98 -8.43 4.40
CA GLY A 109 -18.13 -8.92 3.62
C GLY A 109 -18.36 -8.11 2.34
N LYS A 110 -18.31 -6.78 2.41
CA LYS A 110 -18.41 -5.91 1.23
C LYS A 110 -17.28 -6.16 0.23
N GLN A 111 -16.04 -6.26 0.71
CA GLN A 111 -14.90 -6.57 -0.16
C GLN A 111 -15.08 -7.92 -0.86
N TYR A 112 -15.62 -8.92 -0.16
CA TYR A 112 -15.90 -10.23 -0.73
C TYR A 112 -16.93 -10.17 -1.87
N CYS A 113 -18.06 -9.50 -1.66
CA CYS A 113 -19.09 -9.36 -2.68
C CYS A 113 -18.62 -8.53 -3.87
N ILE A 114 -17.84 -7.46 -3.63
CA ILE A 114 -17.25 -6.66 -4.72
C ILE A 114 -16.28 -7.51 -5.55
N ASN A 115 -15.43 -8.29 -4.90
CA ASN A 115 -14.44 -9.11 -5.60
C ASN A 115 -15.06 -10.32 -6.32
N THR A 116 -16.19 -10.83 -5.85
CA THR A 116 -16.81 -12.06 -6.38
C THR A 116 -17.92 -11.77 -7.38
N PHE A 117 -18.81 -10.83 -7.08
CA PHE A 117 -20.02 -10.51 -7.86
C PHE A 117 -20.01 -9.07 -8.41
N GLY A 118 -19.03 -8.24 -8.05
CA GLY A 118 -18.99 -6.84 -8.47
C GLY A 118 -20.02 -5.94 -7.78
N THR A 119 -20.71 -6.45 -6.76
CA THR A 119 -21.72 -5.71 -5.99
C THR A 119 -21.27 -5.48 -4.54
N SER A 120 -21.63 -4.33 -3.97
CA SER A 120 -21.47 -4.07 -2.53
C SER A 120 -22.75 -4.28 -1.73
N ASP A 121 -23.85 -4.59 -2.42
CA ASP A 121 -25.16 -4.81 -1.81
C ASP A 121 -25.23 -6.22 -1.23
N ILE A 122 -25.61 -6.29 0.04
CA ILE A 122 -25.61 -7.51 0.82
C ILE A 122 -26.93 -7.61 1.57
N ASP A 123 -27.61 -8.73 1.39
CA ASP A 123 -28.74 -9.14 2.20
C ASP A 123 -28.19 -9.81 3.47
N TRP A 124 -28.06 -9.04 4.54
CA TRP A 124 -27.51 -9.50 5.81
C TRP A 124 -28.49 -10.39 6.57
N ILE A 125 -28.01 -11.55 7.04
CA ILE A 125 -28.74 -12.40 7.99
C ILE A 125 -28.37 -11.97 9.42
N VAL A 126 -27.07 -11.84 9.67
CA VAL A 126 -26.50 -11.23 10.88
C VAL A 126 -25.57 -10.13 10.41
N GLY A 127 -26.04 -8.89 10.56
CA GLY A 127 -25.44 -7.71 9.96
C GLY A 127 -24.79 -6.77 10.97
N PRO A 128 -24.18 -5.68 10.50
CA PRO A 128 -23.63 -4.64 11.36
C PRO A 128 -24.70 -3.86 12.14
N ASP A 129 -25.95 -3.89 11.68
CA ASP A 129 -27.10 -3.22 12.30
C ASP A 129 -27.78 -4.09 13.37
N THR A 130 -27.40 -5.37 13.46
CA THR A 130 -27.87 -6.25 14.52
C THR A 130 -27.35 -5.72 15.88
N PRO A 131 -28.18 -5.68 16.93
CA PRO A 131 -27.76 -5.17 18.24
C PRO A 131 -26.66 -6.07 18.81
N THR A 132 -25.65 -5.46 19.43
CA THR A 132 -24.43 -6.12 19.93
C THR A 132 -24.66 -7.33 20.84
N SER A 133 -25.80 -7.36 21.55
CA SER A 133 -26.22 -8.47 22.41
C SER A 133 -26.66 -9.73 21.65
N GLN A 134 -26.98 -9.61 20.36
CA GLN A 134 -27.42 -10.69 19.48
C GLN A 134 -26.37 -11.08 18.44
N LEU A 135 -25.21 -10.39 18.41
CA LEU A 135 -24.12 -10.80 17.53
C LEU A 135 -23.47 -12.08 18.09
N PRO A 136 -23.12 -13.05 17.23
CA PRO A 136 -22.30 -14.19 17.60
C PRO A 136 -20.86 -13.70 17.79
N VAL A 137 -20.62 -13.07 18.94
CA VAL A 137 -19.31 -12.62 19.40
C VAL A 137 -18.77 -13.68 20.34
N SER A 138 -17.73 -14.38 19.90
CA SER A 138 -16.88 -15.18 20.78
C SER A 138 -15.75 -14.33 21.32
N GLU A 139 -15.12 -14.75 22.42
CA GLU A 139 -13.98 -14.06 23.04
C GLU A 139 -12.84 -13.74 22.06
N SER A 140 -12.68 -14.54 21.01
CA SER A 140 -11.60 -14.41 20.02
C SER A 140 -12.03 -13.88 18.65
N SER A 141 -13.31 -13.99 18.28
CA SER A 141 -13.79 -13.62 16.95
C SER A 141 -15.26 -13.23 16.92
N LEU A 142 -15.59 -12.28 16.05
CA LEU A 142 -16.94 -11.88 15.68
C LEU A 142 -17.22 -12.33 14.25
N THR A 143 -18.34 -13.01 14.03
CA THR A 143 -18.76 -13.48 12.71
C THR A 143 -20.04 -12.80 12.27
N LEU A 144 -20.08 -12.33 11.03
CA LEU A 144 -21.28 -11.82 10.36
C LEU A 144 -21.58 -12.74 9.17
N THR A 145 -22.86 -12.93 8.90
CA THR A 145 -23.31 -13.79 7.80
C THR A 145 -24.29 -13.03 6.93
N GLY A 146 -24.11 -13.14 5.62
CA GLY A 146 -24.99 -12.48 4.65
C GLY A 146 -24.87 -13.13 3.28
N ARG A 147 -25.71 -12.66 2.37
CA ARG A 147 -25.72 -13.07 0.97
C ARG A 147 -25.48 -11.86 0.07
N CYS A 148 -24.57 -11.97 -0.88
CA CYS A 148 -24.36 -10.95 -1.90
C CYS A 148 -25.57 -10.88 -2.82
N ARG A 149 -26.03 -9.67 -3.16
CA ARG A 149 -27.16 -9.46 -4.06
C ARG A 149 -26.70 -9.51 -5.52
N ASP A 150 -26.93 -10.65 -6.16
CA ASP A 150 -26.76 -10.85 -7.61
C ASP A 150 -27.96 -10.27 -8.37
N ARG A 151 -27.76 -9.64 -9.53
CA ARG A 151 -28.79 -8.83 -10.21
C ARG A 151 -29.40 -9.52 -11.43
#